data_AF-A0AAV0YJS9-F1
#
_entry.id   AF-A0AAV0YJS9-F1
#
_cell.length_a   1.000
_cell.length_b   1.000
_cell.length_c   1.000
_cell.angle_alpha   90.00
_cell.angle_beta   90.00
_cell.angle_gamma   90.00
#
_symmetry.space_group_name_H-M   'P 1'
#
loop_
_entity.id
_entity.type
_entity.pdbx_description
1 polymer ?
#
loop_
_entity_poly.entity_id
_entity_poly.type
_entity_poly.pdbx_seq_one_letter_code
_entity_poly.pdbx_strand_id
1 'polypeptide(L)'
;MGFSKAMKGVVNIPGSTFRMQSILDKEGFSSIKASALGPCLLLLEESKNGALEELLGECDARWKVWFSEVRRWNNKEMDKERLIRVKVYGVPCFAWHRNFFVALANSFDKFVCLDEYTSNGRNFDTARITLIVKLSFILQESCVVI
;
A
#
# COMPACT_ATOMS: atom_id res chain seq x y z
N MET A 1 10.00 -11.66 -24.20
CA MET A 1 8.65 -11.21 -23.79
C MET A 1 8.76 -9.76 -23.37
N GLY A 2 8.31 -8.82 -24.22
CA GLY A 2 8.44 -7.39 -23.94
C GLY A 2 7.20 -6.86 -23.20
N PHE A 3 7.41 -6.10 -22.12
CA PHE A 3 6.38 -5.39 -21.35
C PHE A 3 5.68 -4.26 -22.13
N SER A 4 5.44 -4.41 -23.43
CA SER A 4 5.02 -3.30 -24.31
C SER A 4 3.67 -2.67 -23.94
N LYS A 5 2.90 -3.30 -23.04
CA LYS A 5 1.60 -2.81 -22.54
C LYS A 5 1.45 -2.94 -21.02
N ALA A 6 2.51 -2.66 -20.28
CA ALA A 6 2.42 -2.55 -18.83
C ALA A 6 2.09 -1.11 -18.42
N MET A 7 1.21 -0.97 -17.43
CA MET A 7 0.88 0.30 -16.81
C MET A 7 1.24 0.29 -15.34
N LYS A 8 1.63 1.47 -14.85
CA LYS A 8 1.83 1.77 -13.45
C LYS A 8 0.53 2.31 -12.88
N GLY A 9 0.04 1.73 -11.80
CA GLY A 9 -1.03 2.30 -10.98
C GLY A 9 -0.52 2.74 -9.62
N VAL A 10 -0.80 3.99 -9.23
CA VAL A 10 -0.56 4.50 -7.87
C VAL A 10 -1.88 4.48 -7.12
N VAL A 11 -1.96 3.76 -6.01
CA VAL A 11 -3.21 3.64 -5.23
C VAL A 11 -3.34 4.76 -4.20
N ASN A 12 -4.57 5.22 -3.97
CA ASN A 12 -4.91 6.21 -2.95
C ASN A 12 -4.88 5.64 -1.54
N ILE A 13 -5.12 4.33 -1.41
CA ILE A 13 -5.21 3.63 -0.14
C ILE A 13 -3.96 2.76 0.02
N PRO A 14 -2.96 3.18 0.81
CA PRO A 14 -1.81 2.36 1.12
C PRO A 14 -2.15 0.96 1.59
N GLY A 15 -1.43 -0.04 1.09
CA GLY A 15 -1.64 -1.45 1.40
C GLY A 15 -2.81 -2.10 0.68
N SER A 16 -3.63 -1.34 -0.06
CA SER A 16 -4.68 -1.92 -0.93
C SER A 16 -4.12 -2.68 -2.13
N THR A 17 -2.85 -2.45 -2.49
CA THR A 17 -2.15 -3.12 -3.60
C THR A 17 -2.22 -4.65 -3.50
N PHE A 18 -2.08 -5.20 -2.29
CA PHE A 18 -2.16 -6.66 -2.05
C PHE A 18 -3.55 -7.26 -2.29
N ARG A 19 -4.60 -6.43 -2.33
CA ARG A 19 -5.99 -6.87 -2.58
C ARG A 19 -6.49 -6.48 -3.96
N MET A 20 -5.68 -5.76 -4.74
CA MET A 20 -6.16 -5.15 -5.98
C MET A 20 -6.56 -6.18 -7.02
N GLN A 21 -5.84 -7.30 -7.14
CA GLN A 21 -6.25 -8.38 -8.06
C GLN A 21 -7.68 -8.84 -7.76
N SER A 22 -7.98 -9.14 -6.48
CA SER A 22 -9.31 -9.58 -6.08
C SER A 22 -10.38 -8.50 -6.25
N ILE A 23 -10.03 -7.22 -6.24
CA ILE A 23 -10.96 -6.12 -6.53
C ILE A 23 -11.24 -6.09 -8.04
N LEU A 24 -10.21 -6.14 -8.88
CA LEU A 24 -10.35 -6.17 -10.34
C LEU A 24 -11.17 -7.37 -10.80
N ASP A 25 -10.91 -8.56 -10.26
CA ASP A 25 -11.63 -9.78 -10.61
C ASP A 25 -13.14 -9.66 -10.31
N LYS A 26 -13.50 -9.03 -9.19
CA LYS A 26 -14.91 -8.81 -8.80
C LYS A 26 -15.62 -7.81 -9.69
N GLU A 27 -14.90 -6.81 -10.19
CA GLU A 27 -15.41 -5.81 -11.12
C GLU A 27 -15.43 -6.29 -12.58
N GLY A 28 -15.00 -7.53 -12.84
CA GLY A 28 -14.99 -8.15 -14.18
C GLY A 28 -13.70 -7.98 -14.98
N PHE A 29 -12.65 -7.38 -14.38
CA PHE A 29 -11.36 -7.13 -15.01
C PHE A 29 -10.33 -8.26 -14.76
N SER A 30 -10.77 -9.52 -14.89
CA SER A 30 -9.90 -10.70 -14.68
C SER A 30 -8.79 -10.86 -15.71
N SER A 31 -8.90 -10.17 -16.85
CA SER A 31 -7.88 -10.15 -17.90
C SER A 31 -6.70 -9.21 -17.58
N ILE A 32 -6.83 -8.40 -16.52
CA ILE A 32 -5.77 -7.52 -16.01
C ILE A 32 -5.10 -8.22 -14.82
N LYS A 33 -3.79 -8.41 -14.94
CA LYS A 33 -2.94 -8.89 -13.85
C LYS A 33 -2.39 -7.70 -13.09
N ALA A 34 -2.70 -7.62 -11.80
CA ALA A 34 -2.22 -6.60 -10.88
C ALA A 34 -1.13 -7.18 -9.96
N SER A 35 0.12 -6.79 -10.19
CA SER A 35 1.27 -7.18 -9.37
C SER A 35 1.67 -6.05 -8.44
N ALA A 36 1.62 -6.28 -7.13
CA ALA A 36 2.05 -5.30 -6.13
C ALA A 36 3.57 -5.10 -6.20
N LEU A 37 3.99 -3.86 -6.46
CA LEU A 37 5.39 -3.45 -6.44
C LEU A 37 5.76 -2.72 -5.14
N GLY A 38 4.74 -2.34 -4.36
CA GLY A 38 4.89 -1.52 -3.16
C GLY A 38 3.58 -1.37 -2.37
N PRO A 39 3.59 -0.62 -1.25
CA PRO A 39 2.37 -0.28 -0.52
C PRO A 39 1.41 0.57 -1.35
N CYS A 40 1.95 1.40 -2.24
CA CYS A 40 1.18 2.36 -3.03
C CYS A 40 1.29 2.08 -4.54
N LEU A 41 2.10 1.12 -4.96
CA LEU A 41 2.49 0.92 -6.36
C LEU A 41 2.04 -0.44 -6.90
N LEU A 42 1.39 -0.43 -8.07
CA LEU A 42 0.97 -1.60 -8.82
C LEU A 42 1.54 -1.58 -10.24
N LEU A 43 1.91 -2.77 -10.70
CA LEU A 43 2.09 -3.06 -12.11
C LEU A 43 0.80 -3.70 -12.62
N LEU A 44 0.19 -3.09 -13.62
CA LEU A 44 -0.99 -3.59 -14.29
C LEU A 44 -0.57 -4.10 -15.68
N GLU A 45 -0.80 -5.38 -15.94
CA GLU A 45 -0.48 -6.04 -17.20
C GLU A 45 -1.77 -6.59 -17.80
N GLU A 46 -2.07 -6.26 -19.06
CA GLU A 46 -3.21 -6.86 -19.76
C GLU A 46 -2.80 -8.15 -20.48
N SER A 47 -3.63 -9.19 -20.34
CA SER A 47 -3.53 -10.41 -21.15
C SER A 47 -4.27 -10.25 -22.50
N LYS A 48 -5.34 -9.45 -22.51
CA LYS A 48 -6.15 -9.13 -23.68
C LYS A 48 -6.00 -7.64 -24.01
N ASN A 49 -5.67 -7.33 -25.26
CA ASN A 49 -5.52 -5.96 -25.72
C ASN A 49 -6.79 -5.13 -25.48
N GLY A 50 -6.66 -3.98 -24.82
CA GLY A 50 -7.73 -2.99 -24.65
C GLY A 50 -8.43 -3.04 -23.29
N ALA A 51 -8.14 -4.03 -22.45
CA ALA A 51 -8.71 -4.11 -21.09
C ALA A 51 -8.21 -2.96 -20.20
N LEU A 52 -6.95 -2.56 -20.36
CA LEU A 52 -6.41 -1.39 -19.65
C LEU A 52 -6.98 -0.08 -20.19
N GLU A 53 -7.24 0.02 -21.48
CA GLU A 53 -7.88 1.21 -22.08
C GLU A 53 -9.35 1.31 -21.66
N GLU A 54 -10.06 0.20 -21.48
CA GLU A 54 -11.41 0.16 -20.91
C GLU A 54 -11.42 0.55 -19.42
N LEU A 55 -10.47 0.04 -18.64
CA LEU A 55 -10.26 0.44 -17.24
C LEU A 55 -9.99 1.95 -17.11
N LEU A 56 -9.29 2.52 -18.08
CA LEU A 56 -8.87 3.92 -18.12
C LEU A 56 -9.76 4.82 -18.98
N GLY A 57 -10.78 4.24 -19.62
CA GLY A 57 -11.77 4.94 -20.41
C GLY A 57 -12.41 6.05 -19.59
N GLU A 58 -12.60 7.20 -20.24
CA GLU A 58 -12.85 8.50 -19.63
C GLU A 58 -13.61 8.47 -18.29
N CYS A 59 -12.88 8.68 -17.21
CA CYS A 59 -13.43 9.08 -15.91
C CYS A 59 -14.47 8.13 -15.31
N ASP A 60 -14.27 6.82 -15.34
CA ASP A 60 -15.04 5.97 -14.44
C ASP A 60 -14.69 6.34 -12.98
N ALA A 61 -15.57 7.11 -12.34
CA ALA A 61 -15.41 7.63 -10.99
C ALA A 61 -15.12 6.50 -9.98
N ARG A 62 -15.53 5.27 -10.32
CA ARG A 62 -15.25 4.05 -9.58
C ARG A 62 -13.74 3.84 -9.37
N TRP A 63 -12.92 4.07 -10.39
CA TRP A 63 -11.48 3.82 -10.32
C TRP A 63 -10.68 4.98 -9.74
N LYS A 64 -11.23 6.20 -9.74
CA LYS A 64 -10.62 7.37 -9.06
C LYS A 64 -10.56 7.22 -7.54
N VAL A 65 -11.41 6.40 -6.94
CA VAL A 65 -11.33 6.07 -5.50
C VAL A 65 -10.08 5.25 -5.22
N TRP A 66 -9.73 4.33 -6.13
CA TRP A 66 -8.64 3.39 -5.95
C TRP A 66 -7.29 3.95 -6.40
N PHE A 67 -7.24 4.63 -7.54
CA PHE A 67 -6.00 5.12 -8.15
C PHE A 67 -5.93 6.65 -8.13
N SER A 68 -4.78 7.18 -7.71
CA SER A 68 -4.43 8.60 -7.89
C SER A 68 -3.89 8.85 -9.28
N GLU A 69 -3.13 7.88 -9.80
CA GLU A 69 -2.44 7.99 -11.08
C GLU A 69 -2.39 6.62 -11.74
N VAL A 70 -2.69 6.57 -13.04
CA VAL A 70 -2.36 5.43 -13.88
C VAL A 70 -1.66 5.92 -15.14
N ARG A 71 -0.47 5.40 -15.42
CA ARG A 71 0.36 5.80 -16.57
C ARG A 71 1.12 4.63 -17.16
N ARG A 72 1.74 4.81 -18.32
CA ARG A 72 2.63 3.77 -18.90
C ARG A 72 3.80 3.46 -17.95
N TRP A 73 4.11 2.18 -17.82
CA TRP A 73 5.19 1.70 -16.97
C TRP A 73 6.56 2.16 -17.49
N ASN A 74 7.45 2.57 -16.57
CA ASN A 74 8.84 2.91 -16.86
C ASN A 74 9.76 2.07 -15.97
N ASN A 75 10.65 1.28 -16.58
CA ASN A 75 11.55 0.35 -15.88
C ASN A 75 12.51 1.02 -14.88
N LYS A 76 12.66 2.34 -14.89
CA LYS A 76 13.49 3.08 -13.93
C LYS A 76 12.77 3.38 -12.61
N GLU A 77 11.47 3.14 -12.54
CA GLU A 77 10.65 3.48 -11.37
C GLU A 77 10.47 2.27 -10.46
N MET A 78 11.33 2.14 -9.46
CA MET A 78 11.13 1.18 -8.37
C MET A 78 10.51 1.86 -7.16
N ASP A 79 9.65 1.13 -6.45
CA ASP A 79 9.09 1.62 -5.20
C ASP A 79 10.16 1.71 -4.10
N LYS A 80 10.25 2.89 -3.51
CA LYS A 80 11.22 3.22 -2.46
C LYS A 80 10.60 3.18 -1.07
N GLU A 81 9.35 2.73 -0.96
CA GLU A 81 8.61 2.65 0.29
C GLU A 81 8.32 1.20 0.67
N ARG A 82 8.07 0.92 1.95
CA ARG A 82 7.70 -0.40 2.44
C ARG A 82 6.58 -0.28 3.46
N LEU A 83 5.59 -1.15 3.33
CA LEU A 83 4.57 -1.32 4.35
C LEU A 83 5.15 -2.19 5.45
N ILE A 84 5.23 -1.66 6.67
CA ILE A 84 5.68 -2.43 7.82
C ILE A 84 4.60 -2.43 8.89
N ARG A 85 4.56 -3.53 9.66
CA ARG A 85 3.70 -3.67 10.82
C ARG A 85 4.57 -3.84 12.04
N VAL A 86 4.51 -2.87 12.94
CA VAL A 86 5.31 -2.84 14.16
C VAL A 86 4.45 -3.17 15.36
N LYS A 87 5.08 -3.77 16.37
CA LYS A 87 4.51 -3.97 17.71
C LYS A 87 5.15 -2.96 18.64
N VAL A 88 4.34 -2.22 19.39
CA VAL A 88 4.79 -1.25 20.38
C VAL A 88 4.35 -1.76 21.74
N TYR A 89 5.31 -1.91 22.64
CA TYR A 89 5.11 -2.41 23.99
C TYR A 89 5.17 -1.27 24.99
N GLY A 90 4.47 -1.41 26.12
CA GLY A 90 4.56 -0.45 27.23
C GLY A 90 3.89 0.90 26.98
N VAL A 91 2.91 0.95 26.07
CA VAL A 91 2.13 2.17 25.84
C VAL A 91 1.27 2.45 27.08
N PRO A 92 1.41 3.61 27.73
CA PRO A 92 0.60 3.93 28.89
C PRO A 92 -0.89 3.94 28.55
N CYS A 93 -1.74 3.38 29.43
CA CYS A 93 -3.19 3.29 29.17
C CYS A 93 -3.83 4.66 28.87
N PHE A 94 -3.39 5.72 29.55
CA PHE A 94 -3.90 7.08 29.31
C PHE A 94 -3.47 7.67 27.95
N ALA A 95 -2.39 7.15 27.36
CA ALA A 95 -1.91 7.53 26.03
C ALA A 95 -2.49 6.65 24.92
N TRP A 96 -3.37 5.68 25.25
CA TRP A 96 -3.96 4.74 24.30
C TRP A 96 -5.06 5.39 23.46
N HIS A 97 -4.66 6.37 22.64
CA HIS A 97 -5.54 7.11 21.75
C HIS A 97 -4.97 7.09 20.34
N ARG A 98 -5.85 7.09 19.33
CA ARG A 98 -5.43 7.10 17.91
C ARG A 98 -4.42 8.21 17.62
N ASN A 99 -4.61 9.40 18.18
CA ASN A 99 -3.70 10.53 17.97
C ASN A 99 -2.29 10.28 18.49
N PHE A 100 -2.13 9.54 19.59
CA PHE A 100 -0.82 9.14 20.08
C PHE A 100 -0.12 8.22 19.08
N PHE A 101 -0.83 7.20 18.58
CA PHE A 101 -0.25 6.28 17.60
C PHE A 101 0.02 6.93 16.25
N VAL A 102 -0.80 7.88 15.83
CA VAL A 102 -0.54 8.69 14.63
C VAL A 102 0.72 9.52 14.83
N ALA A 103 0.87 10.21 15.96
CA ALA A 103 2.08 10.98 16.26
C ALA A 103 3.33 10.08 16.33
N LEU A 104 3.23 8.92 16.98
CA LEU A 104 4.30 7.94 17.07
C LEU A 104 4.71 7.38 15.70
N ALA A 105 3.74 6.99 14.86
CA ALA A 105 4.06 6.49 13.53
C ALA A 105 4.63 7.60 12.61
N ASN A 106 4.12 8.82 12.75
CA ASN A 106 4.57 9.96 11.97
C ASN A 106 5.95 10.49 12.40
N SER A 107 6.46 10.10 13.59
CA SER A 107 7.86 10.38 13.92
C SER A 107 8.85 9.51 13.15
N PHE A 108 8.38 8.38 12.60
CA PHE A 108 9.16 7.56 11.68
C PHE A 108 8.91 7.97 10.23
N ASP A 109 7.66 7.90 9.77
CA ASP A 109 7.30 8.32 8.41
C ASP A 109 5.76 8.48 8.26
N LYS A 110 5.01 7.54 7.66
CA LYS A 110 3.58 7.72 7.39
C LYS A 110 2.71 6.66 8.06
N PHE A 111 1.85 7.09 8.99
CA PHE A 111 0.80 6.25 9.57
C PHE A 111 -0.17 5.72 8.50
N VAL A 112 -0.52 4.43 8.56
CA VAL A 112 -1.56 3.81 7.71
C VAL A 112 -2.78 3.46 8.55
N CYS A 113 -2.64 2.53 9.50
CA CYS A 113 -3.76 2.09 10.33
C CYS A 113 -3.30 1.40 11.62
N LEU A 114 -4.25 1.28 12.54
CA LEU A 114 -4.16 0.39 13.70
C LEU A 114 -4.82 -0.94 13.39
N ASP A 115 -4.39 -1.99 14.07
CA ASP A 115 -5.18 -3.21 14.07
C ASP A 115 -6.41 -3.09 14.96
N GLU A 116 -7.38 -3.98 14.74
CA GLU A 116 -8.69 -3.93 15.41
C GLU A 116 -8.57 -4.05 16.94
N TYR A 117 -7.61 -4.84 17.43
CA TYR A 117 -7.38 -5.01 18.87
C TYR A 117 -6.86 -3.71 19.50
N THR A 118 -5.94 -3.03 18.83
CA THR A 118 -5.36 -1.76 19.27
C THR A 118 -6.38 -0.63 19.16
N SER A 119 -7.11 -0.54 18.04
CA SER A 119 -8.09 0.53 17.82
C SER A 119 -9.24 0.47 18.83
N ASN A 120 -9.65 -0.73 19.22
CA ASN A 120 -10.75 -0.95 20.14
C ASN A 120 -10.31 -1.04 21.61
N GLY A 121 -9.02 -0.85 21.90
CA GLY A 121 -8.48 -0.94 23.27
C GLY A 121 -8.72 -2.31 23.93
N ARG A 122 -8.78 -3.39 23.13
CA ARG A 122 -9.06 -4.75 23.65
C ARG A 122 -7.85 -5.38 24.31
N ASN A 123 -6.65 -4.92 23.97
CA ASN A 123 -5.42 -5.39 24.57
C ASN A 123 -4.43 -4.24 24.74
N PHE A 124 -4.11 -3.90 25.99
CA PHE A 124 -3.17 -2.84 26.35
C PHE A 124 -1.73 -3.35 26.50
N ASP A 125 -1.46 -4.65 26.29
CA ASP A 125 -0.11 -5.21 26.37
C ASP A 125 0.79 -4.74 25.21
N THR A 126 0.20 -4.62 24.03
CA THR A 126 0.89 -4.48 22.75
C THR A 126 -0.01 -3.75 21.77
N ALA A 127 0.42 -2.58 21.34
CA ALA A 127 -0.19 -1.91 20.20
C ALA A 127 0.42 -2.43 18.90
N ARG A 128 -0.39 -2.66 17.86
CA ARG A 128 0.11 -2.96 16.52
C ARG A 128 -0.26 -1.84 15.57
N ILE A 129 0.75 -1.28 14.94
CA ILE A 129 0.65 -0.12 14.07
C ILE A 129 1.19 -0.51 12.70
N THR A 130 0.45 -0.14 11.66
CA THR A 130 0.91 -0.26 10.27
C THR A 130 1.33 1.12 9.80
N LEU A 131 2.55 1.23 9.26
CA LEU A 131 3.10 2.44 8.69
C LEU A 131 3.82 2.14 7.38
N ILE A 132 3.93 3.16 6.54
CA ILE A 132 4.82 3.15 5.38
C ILE A 132 6.11 3.82 5.81
N VAL A 133 7.25 3.20 5.50
CA VAL A 133 8.57 3.78 5.69
C VAL A 133 9.37 3.77 4.39
N LYS A 134 10.22 4.76 4.18
CA LYS A 134 11.22 4.73 3.12
C LYS A 134 12.20 3.56 3.31
N LEU A 135 12.59 2.93 2.21
CA LEU A 135 13.56 1.82 2.20
C LEU A 135 14.91 2.25 2.79
N SER A 136 15.32 3.50 2.61
CA SER A 136 16.54 4.05 3.20
C SER A 136 16.53 4.04 4.73
N PHE A 137 15.36 4.19 5.34
CA PHE A 137 15.20 4.13 6.79
C PHE A 137 15.45 2.69 7.30
N ILE A 138 14.88 1.69 6.62
CA ILE A 138 15.07 0.27 6.99
C ILE A 138 16.53 -0.18 6.81
N LEU A 139 17.17 0.24 5.71
CA LEU A 139 18.53 -0.18 5.38
C LEU A 139 19.61 0.43 6.28
N GLN A 140 19.33 1.55 6.96
CA GLN A 140 20.24 2.13 7.95
C GLN A 140 20.32 1.30 9.24
N GLU A 141 19.24 0.63 9.66
CA GLU A 141 19.24 -0.20 10.88
C GLU A 141 19.53 -1.68 10.62
N SER A 142 19.31 -2.17 9.40
CA SER A 142 19.56 -3.58 9.04
C SER A 142 21.02 -3.91 8.69
N CYS A 143 21.95 -2.98 8.87
CA CYS A 143 23.39 -3.27 8.83
C CYS A 143 23.95 -3.83 10.15
N VAL A 144 23.10 -4.15 11.13
CA VAL A 144 23.47 -4.98 12.29
C VAL A 144 22.74 -6.32 12.19
N VAL A 145 23.16 -7.16 11.25
CA VAL A 145 22.92 -8.59 11.35
C VAL A 145 24.21 -9.17 11.94
N ILE A 146 24.16 -9.44 13.25
CA ILE A 146 25.16 -10.20 14.00
C ILE A 146 25.10 -11.66 13.53
#